data_AF-A0A9N9JHM6-F1
#
_entry.id   AF-A0A9N9JHM6-F1
#
_cell.length_a   1.000
_cell.length_b   1.000
_cell.length_c   1.000
_cell.angle_alpha   90.00
_cell.angle_beta   90.00
_cell.angle_gamma   90.00
#
_symmetry.space_group_name_H-M   'P 1'
#
loop_
_entity.id
_entity.type
_entity.pdbx_description
1 polymer ?
#
loop_
_entity_poly.entity_id
_entity_poly.type
_entity_poly.pdbx_seq_one_letter_code
_entity_poly.pdbx_strand_id
1 'polypeptide(L)'
;YMATTTPSGLRLTELVKRPGTGRAGRQIRVRANFFEVTSFLRNNVHHYDVTITPEVPPKLNRKIFKKFEEDNADALNNIRPVYDGRKNMYSARKLPFGEHATFDVILPEDEGVTTAKRPP
;
A
#
# COMPACT_ATOMS: atom_id res chain seq x y z
N TYR A 1 -8.08 -37.71 -9.76
CA TYR A 1 -6.69 -37.30 -10.05
C TYR A 1 -6.66 -36.57 -11.38
N MET A 2 -6.71 -35.24 -11.38
CA MET A 2 -6.62 -34.44 -12.62
C MET A 2 -5.24 -33.80 -12.68
N ALA A 3 -4.44 -34.19 -13.66
CA ALA A 3 -3.11 -33.66 -13.90
C ALA A 3 -3.22 -32.23 -14.45
N THR A 4 -2.60 -31.27 -13.78
CA THR A 4 -2.47 -29.89 -14.25
C THR A 4 -1.30 -29.81 -15.22
N THR A 5 -1.58 -29.77 -16.52
CA THR A 5 -0.57 -29.56 -17.57
C THR A 5 -0.11 -28.10 -17.54
N THR A 6 1.11 -27.85 -17.06
CA THR A 6 1.73 -26.51 -17.06
C THR A 6 1.99 -26.05 -18.49
N PRO A 7 1.54 -24.85 -18.92
CA PRO A 7 1.78 -24.37 -20.27
C PRO A 7 3.26 -24.14 -20.51
N SER A 8 3.73 -24.53 -21.70
CA SER A 8 5.11 -24.46 -22.18
C SER A 8 5.54 -23.03 -22.54
N GLY A 9 5.47 -22.11 -21.57
CA GLY A 9 5.98 -20.75 -21.68
C GLY A 9 7.15 -20.56 -20.73
N LEU A 10 8.32 -20.19 -21.26
CA LEU A 10 9.56 -19.79 -20.57
C LEU A 10 9.79 -20.46 -19.21
N ARG A 11 10.54 -21.56 -19.21
CA ARG A 11 11.00 -22.23 -17.98
C ARG A 11 11.96 -21.29 -17.24
N LEU A 12 11.42 -20.44 -16.38
CA LEU A 12 12.20 -19.56 -15.52
C LEU A 12 13.12 -20.45 -14.68
N THR A 13 14.42 -20.41 -14.92
CA THR A 13 15.39 -21.14 -14.09
C THR A 13 15.26 -20.59 -12.68
N GLU A 14 15.00 -21.45 -11.70
CA GLU A 14 15.00 -21.04 -10.30
C GLU A 14 16.32 -20.34 -9.98
N LEU A 15 16.24 -19.16 -9.38
CA LEU A 15 17.44 -18.45 -8.95
C LEU A 15 18.21 -19.33 -7.97
N VAL A 16 19.51 -19.50 -8.20
CA VAL A 16 20.36 -20.33 -7.34
C VAL A 16 20.39 -19.76 -5.92
N LYS A 17 20.26 -20.64 -4.92
CA LYS A 17 20.37 -20.24 -3.51
C LYS A 17 21.80 -19.77 -3.22
N ARG A 18 21.93 -18.78 -2.33
CA ARG A 18 23.25 -18.35 -1.84
C ARG A 18 23.95 -19.56 -1.18
N PRO A 19 25.17 -19.96 -1.64
CA PRO A 19 25.83 -21.17 -1.15
C PRO A 19 26.37 -21.04 0.28
N GLY A 20 26.53 -19.81 0.78
CA GLY A 20 26.97 -19.53 2.14
C GLY A 20 27.43 -18.09 2.34
N THR A 21 28.02 -17.83 3.51
CA THR A 21 28.64 -16.55 3.86
C THR A 21 30.16 -16.61 3.62
N GLY A 22 30.74 -15.51 3.13
CA GLY A 22 32.19 -15.41 2.90
C GLY A 22 32.97 -15.29 4.22
N ARG A 23 34.20 -15.80 4.24
CA ARG A 23 35.09 -15.82 5.42
C ARG A 23 36.43 -15.09 5.22
N ALA A 24 36.74 -14.70 3.99
CA ALA A 24 37.99 -14.02 3.67
C ALA A 24 37.96 -12.56 4.13
N GLY A 25 39.13 -12.04 4.53
CA GLY A 25 39.30 -10.65 4.94
C GLY A 25 39.15 -10.42 6.45
N ARG A 26 39.41 -9.18 6.87
CA ARG A 26 39.31 -8.75 8.26
C ARG A 26 37.87 -8.37 8.61
N GLN A 27 37.35 -8.90 9.71
CA GLN A 27 36.02 -8.51 10.21
C GLN A 27 36.02 -7.03 10.62
N ILE A 28 34.98 -6.31 10.20
CA ILE A 28 34.75 -4.91 10.58
C ILE A 28 33.31 -4.73 11.07
N ARG A 29 33.10 -3.79 12.00
CA ARG A 29 31.77 -3.41 12.45
C ARG A 29 31.22 -2.35 11.51
N VAL A 30 30.01 -2.55 11.02
CA VAL A 30 29.30 -1.60 10.16
C VAL A 30 27.95 -1.24 10.78
N ARG A 31 27.45 -0.07 10.43
CA ARG A 31 26.06 0.31 10.63
C ARG A 31 25.42 0.45 9.26
N ALA A 32 24.19 0.00 9.13
CA ALA A 32 23.40 0.17 7.92
C ALA A 32 22.11 0.91 8.27
N ASN A 33 21.53 1.60 7.29
CA ASN A 33 20.21 2.22 7.42
C ASN A 33 19.10 1.16 7.26
N PHE A 34 19.20 0.08 8.03
CA PHE A 34 18.25 -1.03 8.06
C PHE A 34 17.72 -1.15 9.48
N PHE A 35 16.41 -0.99 9.62
CA PHE A 35 15.70 -1.15 10.88
C PHE A 35 14.91 -2.45 10.83
N GLU A 36 15.06 -3.29 11.85
CA GLU A 36 14.39 -4.58 11.93
C GLU A 36 12.89 -4.39 12.17
N VAL A 37 12.07 -5.07 11.36
CA VAL A 37 10.62 -5.21 11.62
C VAL A 37 10.44 -6.42 12.53
N THR A 38 10.20 -6.18 13.81
CA THR A 38 10.17 -7.21 14.86
C THR A 38 8.89 -8.05 14.87
N SER A 39 7.82 -7.57 14.24
CA SER A 39 6.55 -8.27 14.19
C SER A 39 5.79 -7.97 12.90
N PHE A 40 5.13 -8.99 12.38
CA PHE A 40 4.16 -8.90 11.29
C PHE A 40 2.78 -9.32 11.79
N LEU A 41 1.74 -8.83 11.13
CA LEU A 41 0.38 -9.32 11.37
C LEU A 41 0.34 -10.82 11.09
N ARG A 42 -0.12 -11.59 12.08
CA ARG A 42 -0.42 -13.03 11.88
C ARG A 42 -1.75 -13.26 11.16
N ASN A 43 -2.56 -12.21 11.08
CA ASN A 43 -3.88 -12.23 10.49
C ASN A 43 -3.82 -11.85 9.01
N ASN A 44 -4.87 -12.18 8.28
CA ASN A 44 -5.02 -11.79 6.89
C ASN A 44 -5.06 -10.27 6.76
N VAL A 45 -4.34 -9.74 5.77
CA VAL A 45 -4.49 -8.36 5.30
C VAL A 45 -5.54 -8.37 4.19
N HIS A 46 -6.50 -7.45 4.27
CA HIS A 46 -7.56 -7.34 3.28
C HIS A 46 -7.18 -6.29 2.24
N HIS A 47 -7.26 -6.63 0.97
CA HIS A 47 -7.00 -5.74 -0.16
C HIS A 47 -8.31 -5.36 -0.84
N TYR A 48 -8.46 -4.08 -1.17
CA TYR A 48 -9.61 -3.53 -1.87
C TYR A 48 -9.13 -2.72 -3.07
N ASP A 49 -9.89 -2.82 -4.14
CA ASP A 49 -9.75 -2.01 -5.34
C ASP A 49 -10.49 -0.68 -5.13
N VAL A 50 -9.77 0.44 -5.22
CA VAL A 50 -10.32 1.79 -5.10
C VAL A 50 -10.38 2.44 -6.46
N THR A 51 -11.58 2.87 -6.84
CA THR A 51 -11.81 3.70 -8.03
C THR A 51 -12.33 5.06 -7.59
N ILE A 52 -11.63 6.13 -7.99
CA ILE A 52 -12.05 7.52 -7.76
C ILE A 52 -12.57 8.07 -9.08
N THR A 53 -13.75 8.72 -9.04
CA THR A 53 -14.38 9.32 -10.21
C THR A 53 -14.78 10.76 -9.88
N PRO A 54 -14.43 11.77 -10.71
CA PRO A 54 -13.63 11.67 -11.94
C PRO A 54 -12.16 11.34 -11.68
N GLU A 55 -11.42 11.00 -12.74
CA GLU A 55 -9.97 10.79 -12.65
C GLU A 55 -9.27 12.11 -12.30
N VAL A 56 -8.42 12.08 -11.28
CA VAL A 56 -7.69 13.26 -10.79
C VAL A 56 -6.22 12.94 -10.52
N PRO A 57 -5.34 13.97 -10.40
CA PRO A 57 -3.92 13.73 -10.12
C PRO A 57 -3.69 12.95 -8.81
N PRO A 58 -2.66 12.09 -8.71
CA PRO A 58 -2.40 11.25 -7.53
C PRO A 58 -2.26 12.02 -6.20
N LYS A 59 -1.82 13.28 -6.25
CA LYS A 59 -1.77 14.14 -5.05
C LYS A 59 -3.17 14.44 -4.51
N LEU A 60 -4.14 14.65 -5.41
CA LEU A 60 -5.54 14.87 -5.05
C LEU A 60 -6.19 13.57 -4.58
N ASN A 61 -5.87 12.41 -5.18
CA ASN A 61 -6.33 11.10 -4.69
C ASN A 61 -6.03 10.89 -3.21
N ARG A 62 -4.83 11.28 -2.74
CA ARG A 62 -4.48 11.18 -1.31
C ARG A 62 -5.30 12.13 -0.43
N LYS A 63 -5.63 13.33 -0.90
CA LYS A 63 -6.52 14.27 -0.20
C LYS A 63 -7.96 13.71 -0.13
N ILE A 64 -8.49 13.22 -1.25
CA ILE A 64 -9.80 12.57 -1.34
C ILE A 64 -9.87 11.39 -0.38
N PHE A 65 -8.87 10.50 -0.42
CA PHE A 65 -8.84 9.33 0.45
C PHE A 65 -8.83 9.70 1.94
N LYS A 66 -8.02 10.70 2.31
CA LYS A 66 -7.98 11.19 3.69
C LYS A 66 -9.34 11.73 4.13
N LYS A 67 -10.00 12.52 3.28
CA LYS A 67 -11.33 13.06 3.58
C LYS A 67 -12.38 11.95 3.69
N PHE A 68 -12.31 10.96 2.80
CA PHE A 68 -13.12 9.73 2.87
C PHE A 68 -12.93 9.01 4.21
N GLU A 69 -11.69 8.77 4.64
CA GLU A 69 -11.38 8.11 5.91
C GLU A 69 -11.94 8.87 7.12
N GLU A 70 -11.82 10.20 7.11
CA GLU A 70 -12.32 11.09 8.16
C GLU A 70 -13.86 11.12 8.22
N ASP A 71 -14.53 11.27 7.08
CA ASP A 71 -15.99 11.43 7.02
C ASP A 71 -16.74 10.11 7.23
N ASN A 72 -16.10 8.98 6.96
CA ASN A 72 -16.72 7.66 6.97
C ASN A 72 -16.17 6.74 8.08
N ALA A 73 -15.56 7.30 9.12
CA ALA A 73 -14.96 6.53 10.21
C ALA A 73 -15.95 5.51 10.82
N ASP A 74 -17.21 5.89 11.02
CA ASP A 74 -18.24 5.00 11.54
C ASP A 74 -18.61 3.88 10.56
N ALA A 75 -18.75 4.21 9.27
CA ALA A 75 -19.00 3.24 8.21
C ALA A 75 -17.81 2.28 7.99
N LEU A 76 -16.60 2.68 8.39
CA LEU A 76 -15.41 1.85 8.38
C LEU A 76 -15.18 1.11 9.72
N ASN A 77 -16.11 1.20 10.68
CA ASN A 77 -15.98 0.65 12.02
C ASN A 77 -14.69 1.12 12.74
N ASN A 78 -14.34 2.39 12.56
CA ASN A 78 -13.12 3.04 13.04
C ASN A 78 -11.82 2.33 12.62
N ILE A 79 -11.87 1.49 11.58
CA ILE A 79 -10.69 0.90 10.96
C ILE A 79 -10.05 1.97 10.09
N ARG A 80 -8.74 2.15 10.23
CA ARG A 80 -7.94 3.07 9.40
C ARG A 80 -7.22 2.31 8.30
N PRO A 81 -7.81 2.20 7.09
CA PRO A 81 -7.14 1.58 5.96
C PRO A 81 -5.97 2.43 5.45
N VAL A 82 -5.02 1.79 4.79
CA VAL A 82 -3.89 2.47 4.12
C VAL A 82 -4.08 2.42 2.61
N TYR A 83 -3.71 3.50 1.93
CA TYR A 83 -3.90 3.65 0.49
C TYR A 83 -2.60 4.06 -0.21
N ASP A 84 -2.33 3.43 -1.35
CA ASP A 84 -1.12 3.65 -2.13
C ASP A 84 -1.13 4.95 -2.95
N GLY A 85 -2.29 5.62 -3.03
CA GLY A 85 -2.49 6.85 -3.81
C GLY A 85 -3.04 6.63 -5.22
N ARG A 86 -3.32 5.37 -5.60
CA ARG A 86 -3.88 5.03 -6.91
C ARG A 86 -5.07 4.09 -6.84
N LYS A 87 -4.85 2.83 -6.48
CA LYS A 87 -5.84 1.76 -6.68
C LYS A 87 -5.91 0.80 -5.51
N ASN A 88 -4.83 0.69 -4.74
CA ASN A 88 -4.71 -0.34 -3.72
C ASN A 88 -4.97 0.25 -2.34
N MET A 89 -6.03 -0.22 -1.70
CA MET A 89 -6.31 0.02 -0.30
C MET A 89 -6.14 -1.28 0.50
N TYR A 90 -5.53 -1.19 1.68
CA TYR A 90 -5.33 -2.32 2.58
C TYR A 90 -5.88 -2.04 3.98
N SER A 91 -6.47 -3.03 4.62
CA SER A 91 -6.90 -2.94 6.01
C SER A 91 -6.52 -4.18 6.82
N ALA A 92 -6.33 -3.98 8.13
CA ALA A 92 -6.02 -5.07 9.06
C ALA A 92 -7.24 -5.95 9.42
N ARG A 93 -8.45 -5.49 9.10
CA ARG A 93 -9.73 -6.17 9.38
C ARG A 93 -10.69 -5.95 8.22
N LYS A 94 -11.58 -6.91 7.96
CA LYS A 94 -12.62 -6.77 6.93
C LYS A 94 -13.52 -5.57 7.25
N LEU A 95 -13.76 -4.72 6.26
CA LEU A 95 -14.62 -3.54 6.38
C LEU A 95 -16.11 -3.96 6.33
N PRO A 96 -17.01 -3.25 7.03
CA PRO A 96 -18.37 -3.73 7.30
C PRO A 96 -19.37 -3.41 6.17
N PHE A 97 -18.94 -3.45 4.90
CA PHE A 97 -19.78 -3.11 3.74
C PHE A 97 -19.94 -4.24 2.71
N GLY A 98 -19.49 -5.46 3.03
CA GLY A 98 -19.65 -6.61 2.13
C GLY A 98 -18.57 -6.69 1.05
N GLU A 99 -18.98 -6.72 -0.23
CA GLU A 99 -18.07 -6.85 -1.37
C GLU A 99 -17.65 -5.51 -1.97
N HIS A 100 -18.57 -4.54 -2.06
CA HIS A 100 -18.32 -3.22 -2.64
C HIS A 100 -19.15 -2.15 -1.93
N ALA A 101 -18.65 -0.92 -1.96
CA ALA A 101 -19.34 0.26 -1.43
C ALA A 101 -18.93 1.50 -2.23
N THR A 102 -19.80 2.49 -2.25
CA THR A 102 -19.57 3.79 -2.89
C THR A 102 -19.81 4.88 -1.86
N PHE A 103 -18.93 5.89 -1.86
CA PHE A 103 -18.97 6.99 -0.92
C PHE A 103 -18.78 8.29 -1.67
N ASP A 104 -19.60 9.28 -1.33
CA ASP A 104 -19.44 10.63 -1.84
C ASP A 104 -18.46 11.39 -0.94
N VAL A 105 -17.48 12.05 -1.55
CA VAL A 105 -16.44 12.81 -0.84
C VAL A 105 -16.49 14.24 -1.31
N ILE A 106 -16.77 15.15 -0.37
CA ILE A 106 -16.79 16.59 -0.64
C ILE A 106 -15.48 17.18 -0.10
N LEU A 107 -14.63 17.64 -1.01
CA LEU A 107 -13.45 18.39 -0.65
C LEU A 107 -13.82 19.87 -0.47
N PRO A 108 -13.45 20.51 0.65
CA PRO A 108 -13.57 21.96 0.75
C PRO A 108 -12.67 22.63 -0.30
N GLU A 109 -13.10 23.77 -0.84
CA GLU A 109 -12.25 24.58 -1.70
C GLU A 109 -10.99 24.99 -0.93
N ASP A 110 -9.81 24.76 -1.51
CA ASP A 110 -8.55 25.29 -0.97
C ASP A 110 -8.67 26.83 -1.06
N GLU A 111 -8.98 27.52 0.06
CA GLU A 111 -8.74 28.96 0.13
C GLU A 111 -7.26 29.18 -0.16
N GLY A 112 -6.98 29.79 -1.31
CA GLY A 112 -5.69 29.75 -1.97
C GLY A 112 -4.52 30.08 -1.05
N VAL A 113 -3.79 29.04 -0.62
CA VAL A 113 -2.46 29.22 -0.06
C VAL A 113 -1.56 29.62 -1.23
N THR A 114 -1.39 30.94 -1.39
CA THR A 114 -0.35 31.52 -2.23
C THR A 114 0.97 30.91 -1.82
N THR A 115 1.51 30.03 -2.66
CA THR A 115 2.85 29.50 -2.45
C THR A 115 3.82 30.66 -2.64
N ALA A 116 4.22 31.30 -1.55
CA ALA A 116 5.41 32.12 -1.53
C ALA A 116 6.58 31.24 -1.98
N LYS A 117 7.06 31.47 -3.20
CA LYS A 117 8.30 30.87 -3.70
C LYS A 117 9.39 31.22 -2.70
N ARG A 118 10.08 30.21 -2.15
CA ARG A 118 11.35 30.44 -1.45
C ARG A 118 12.29 31.15 -2.43
N PRO A 119 12.84 32.32 -2.08
CA PRO A 119 13.87 32.95 -2.89
C PRO A 119 15.12 32.06 -2.95
N PRO A 120 15.95 32.22 -4.01
CA PRO A 120 17.12 31.39 -4.29
C PRO A 120 18.14 31.36 -3.16
#